data_AF-A0A135UEH1-F1
#
_entry.id   AF-A0A135UEH1-F1
#
_cell.length_a   1.000
_cell.length_b   1.000
_cell.length_c   1.000
_cell.angle_alpha   90.00
_cell.angle_beta   90.00
_cell.angle_gamma   90.00
#
_symmetry.space_group_name_H-M   'P 1'
#
loop_
_entity.id
_entity.type
_entity.pdbx_description
1 polymer ?
#
loop_
_entity_poly.entity_id
_entity_poly.type
_entity_poly.pdbx_seq_one_letter_code
_entity_poly.pdbx_strand_id
1 'polypeptide(L)'
;MAHKQPLGSSDIPSFESNTLEDIAAAVKAVQTTFKSKKTKDVEFRLTQLRKLYWGLKDNIDLLRDSLKRDLNRPVHDAHVSDIDWSISDCMFAIKNLKTWVKDDKNVDVALPFSLLRPRIRKEPLGAVLIIGTYNFPVQLNICPLIGAIAAGCTAVVKPSENAPATAMVLTRIIEGYLDPDSYRIVNGAVPETTALLNEKWNKILYTGGVNVAKIISKKAAETLTPVCLELGGKNPAFVTSHADLRLAARRLLWGKTLNAGQVCVSHNYVLIERALVKPFIKFLQESYVDFFPKGARESPDFCRIINTQHFDRMKKMLDGTRGQIVLGGETDRDDLYIAPTAVLVESEDDVMVQEESFGPIWAILPYDNIDAAIAVANATDSTPLALMAFGSQAENEKVLSGVTSGGATLNDAFMHAAVHTFPFGGVGYSGNGSYRGRASFDCFTHRRTIAETPGWADKIFRVRYMPYLESELRMSQWLGDVKPDFDRDGRQIIGLKSLVGSILRVGSDSGTGALFRWAIIGAGGCLLYGRPWV
;
A
#
# COMPACT_ATOMS: atom_id res chain seq x y z
N MET A 1 -33.89 2.75 17.00
CA MET A 1 -32.50 3.16 17.24
C MET A 1 -32.56 4.42 18.08
N ALA A 2 -32.08 4.37 19.32
CA ALA A 2 -32.00 5.59 20.14
C ALA A 2 -30.97 6.51 19.49
N HIS A 3 -31.35 7.73 19.12
CA HIS A 3 -30.43 8.79 18.76
C HIS A 3 -29.50 9.01 19.97
N LYS A 4 -28.28 8.48 19.92
CA LYS A 4 -27.22 8.92 20.84
C LYS A 4 -27.00 10.41 20.54
N GLN A 5 -26.96 11.23 21.59
CA GLN A 5 -26.61 12.65 21.45
C GLN A 5 -25.26 12.77 20.70
N PRO A 6 -25.09 13.79 19.83
CA PRO A 6 -23.81 14.05 19.21
C PRO A 6 -22.76 14.31 20.30
N LEU A 7 -21.71 13.49 20.31
CA LEU A 7 -20.55 13.65 21.20
C LEU A 7 -19.68 14.77 20.64
N GLY A 8 -19.18 15.65 21.51
CA GLY A 8 -18.38 16.81 21.13
C GLY A 8 -16.89 16.67 21.47
N SER A 9 -16.06 17.59 20.98
CA SER A 9 -14.61 17.63 21.24
C SER A 9 -14.18 17.49 22.72
N SER A 10 -15.02 17.94 23.67
CA SER A 10 -14.80 17.78 25.11
C SER A 10 -14.78 16.32 25.59
N ASP A 11 -15.28 15.40 24.76
CA ASP A 11 -15.44 13.99 25.09
C ASP A 11 -14.23 13.15 24.68
N ILE A 12 -13.19 13.75 24.07
CA ILE A 12 -11.94 13.06 23.75
C ILE A 12 -11.08 12.98 25.01
N PRO A 13 -10.82 11.78 25.57
CA PRO A 13 -9.99 11.63 26.76
C PRO A 13 -8.55 12.12 26.52
N SER A 14 -7.86 12.45 27.61
CA SER A 14 -6.41 12.69 27.55
C SER A 14 -5.68 11.42 27.14
N PHE A 15 -4.52 11.58 26.49
CA PHE A 15 -3.69 10.44 26.10
C PHE A 15 -3.22 9.67 27.33
N GLU A 16 -3.41 8.35 27.30
CA GLU A 16 -3.02 7.44 28.36
C GLU A 16 -2.23 6.29 27.75
N SER A 17 -1.01 6.08 28.25
CA SER A 17 -0.20 4.92 27.89
C SER A 17 -0.68 3.68 28.64
N ASN A 18 -0.69 2.53 27.98
CA ASN A 18 -0.92 1.26 28.65
C ASN A 18 0.29 0.86 29.50
N THR A 19 0.04 0.23 30.64
CA THR A 19 1.12 -0.33 31.46
C THR A 19 1.73 -1.57 30.80
N LEU A 20 2.92 -1.97 31.22
CA LEU A 20 3.54 -3.21 30.71
C LEU A 20 2.70 -4.46 31.02
N GLU A 21 1.94 -4.44 32.12
CA GLU A 21 1.01 -5.51 32.49
C GLU A 21 -0.18 -5.57 31.51
N ASP A 22 -0.76 -4.41 31.17
CA ASP A 22 -1.85 -4.31 30.18
C ASP A 22 -1.40 -4.83 28.81
N ILE A 23 -0.16 -4.51 28.42
CA ILE A 23 0.43 -4.97 27.16
C ILE A 23 0.55 -6.50 27.15
N ALA A 24 1.11 -7.09 28.21
CA ALA A 24 1.23 -8.54 28.34
C ALA A 24 -0.15 -9.22 28.30
N ALA A 25 -1.15 -8.64 28.97
CA ALA A 25 -2.52 -9.14 28.95
C ALA A 25 -3.16 -9.05 27.56
N ALA A 26 -2.99 -7.93 26.85
CA ALA A 26 -3.49 -7.73 25.49
C ALA A 26 -2.88 -8.73 24.50
N VAL A 27 -1.55 -8.93 24.56
CA VAL A 27 -0.83 -9.89 23.72
C VAL A 27 -1.31 -11.32 23.99
N LYS A 28 -1.42 -11.70 25.26
CA LYS A 28 -1.90 -13.02 25.66
C LYS A 28 -3.34 -13.27 25.19
N ALA A 29 -4.22 -12.27 25.29
CA ALA A 29 -5.61 -12.37 24.83
C ALA A 29 -5.67 -12.66 23.33
N VAL A 30 -5.04 -11.85 22.49
CA VAL A 30 -5.10 -12.03 21.03
C VAL A 30 -4.50 -13.37 20.59
N GLN A 31 -3.37 -13.79 21.18
CA GLN A 31 -2.74 -15.07 20.86
C GLN A 31 -3.61 -16.26 21.29
N THR A 32 -4.27 -16.18 22.45
CA THR A 32 -5.15 -17.24 22.97
C THR A 32 -6.40 -17.36 22.10
N THR A 33 -7.00 -16.23 21.74
CA THR A 33 -8.18 -16.18 20.87
C THR A 33 -7.90 -16.71 19.48
N PHE A 34 -6.74 -16.40 18.88
CA PHE A 34 -6.37 -17.00 17.60
C PHE A 34 -6.26 -18.53 17.68
N LYS A 35 -5.62 -19.06 18.75
CA LYS A 35 -5.49 -20.50 18.97
C LYS A 35 -6.83 -21.22 19.15
N SER A 36 -7.86 -20.54 19.68
CA SER A 36 -9.23 -21.06 19.77
C SER A 36 -9.90 -21.31 18.40
N LYS A 37 -9.35 -20.73 17.33
CA LYS A 37 -9.89 -20.73 15.96
C LYS A 37 -11.21 -19.95 15.80
N LYS A 38 -11.65 -19.20 16.82
CA LYS A 38 -12.83 -18.31 16.76
C LYS A 38 -12.84 -17.43 15.51
N THR A 39 -11.70 -16.83 15.17
CA THR A 39 -11.56 -15.92 14.03
C THR A 39 -11.53 -16.61 12.66
N LYS A 40 -11.50 -17.95 12.61
CA LYS A 40 -11.54 -18.68 11.33
C LYS A 40 -12.92 -18.63 10.68
N ASP A 41 -13.99 -18.49 11.46
CA ASP A 41 -15.35 -18.35 10.94
C ASP A 41 -15.51 -17.05 10.13
N VAL A 42 -16.10 -17.17 8.94
CA VAL A 42 -16.27 -16.04 8.02
C VAL A 42 -17.35 -15.08 8.51
N GLU A 43 -18.41 -15.58 9.15
CA GLU A 43 -19.46 -14.69 9.68
C GLU A 43 -18.98 -13.92 10.91
N PHE A 44 -18.13 -14.51 11.76
CA PHE A 44 -17.41 -13.75 12.79
C PHE A 44 -16.64 -12.58 12.18
N ARG A 45 -15.80 -12.81 11.15
CA ARG A 45 -15.03 -11.74 10.49
C ARG A 45 -15.93 -10.65 9.90
N LEU A 46 -17.00 -11.03 9.20
CA LEU A 46 -17.99 -10.10 8.65
C LEU A 46 -18.66 -9.27 9.75
N THR A 47 -18.96 -9.88 10.90
CA THR A 47 -19.55 -9.20 12.05
C THR A 47 -18.59 -8.14 12.60
N GLN A 48 -17.31 -8.48 12.76
CA GLN A 48 -16.29 -7.53 13.22
C GLN A 48 -16.10 -6.36 12.25
N LEU A 49 -16.06 -6.62 10.94
CA LEU A 49 -15.99 -5.55 9.92
C LEU A 49 -17.22 -4.62 9.95
N ARG A 50 -18.43 -5.17 10.15
CA ARG A 50 -19.66 -4.37 10.30
C ARG A 50 -19.64 -3.55 11.59
N LYS A 51 -19.16 -4.12 12.70
CA LYS A 51 -18.99 -3.39 13.96
C LYS A 51 -17.95 -2.27 13.83
N LEU A 52 -16.83 -2.50 13.13
CA LEU A 52 -15.85 -1.47 12.82
C LEU A 52 -16.44 -0.34 11.99
N TYR A 53 -17.21 -0.66 10.94
CA TYR A 53 -17.93 0.32 10.13
C TYR A 53 -18.81 1.23 11.01
N TRP A 54 -19.60 0.65 11.92
CA TRP A 54 -20.44 1.43 12.84
C TRP A 54 -19.60 2.19 13.87
N GLY A 55 -18.49 1.63 14.35
CA GLY A 55 -17.55 2.32 15.22
C GLY A 55 -17.00 3.59 14.58
N LEU A 56 -16.63 3.55 13.30
CA LEU A 56 -16.22 4.73 12.55
C LEU A 56 -17.39 5.71 12.34
N LYS A 57 -18.54 5.22 11.86
CA LYS A 57 -19.71 6.06 11.56
C LYS A 57 -20.27 6.79 12.77
N ASP A 58 -20.38 6.11 13.91
CA ASP A 58 -20.93 6.67 15.15
C ASP A 58 -19.98 7.69 15.81
N ASN A 59 -18.70 7.72 15.43
CA ASN A 59 -17.67 8.57 16.03
C ASN A 59 -17.05 9.54 15.00
N ILE A 60 -17.73 9.84 13.87
CA ILE A 60 -17.22 10.77 12.84
C ILE A 60 -16.84 12.12 13.45
N ASP A 61 -17.69 12.70 14.28
CA ASP A 61 -17.43 14.02 14.85
C ASP A 61 -16.21 14.00 15.77
N LEU A 62 -16.06 12.97 16.60
CA LEU A 62 -14.85 12.78 17.43
C LEU A 62 -13.59 12.58 16.58
N LEU A 63 -13.67 11.85 15.48
CA LEU A 63 -12.53 11.67 14.56
C LEU A 63 -12.14 12.98 13.88
N ARG A 64 -13.12 13.81 13.48
CA ARG A 64 -12.85 15.13 12.91
C ARG A 64 -12.20 16.05 13.94
N ASP A 65 -12.75 16.08 15.14
CA ASP A 65 -12.25 16.91 16.24
C ASP A 65 -10.84 16.48 16.67
N SER A 66 -10.56 15.17 16.71
CA SER A 66 -9.24 14.65 17.06
C SER A 66 -8.19 15.00 15.99
N LEU A 67 -8.53 14.85 14.70
CA LEU A 67 -7.66 15.23 13.60
C LEU A 67 -7.41 16.74 13.55
N LYS A 68 -8.44 17.55 13.87
CA LYS A 68 -8.31 19.00 14.00
C LYS A 68 -7.36 19.35 15.16
N ARG A 69 -7.47 18.67 16.30
CA ARG A 69 -6.61 18.89 17.46
C ARG A 69 -5.16 18.49 17.22
N ASP A 70 -4.92 17.36 16.58
CA ASP A 70 -3.56 16.83 16.39
C ASP A 70 -2.82 17.52 15.23
N LEU A 71 -3.50 17.83 14.12
CA LEU A 71 -2.86 18.26 12.86
C LEU A 71 -3.39 19.59 12.31
N ASN A 72 -4.34 20.22 13.01
CA ASN A 72 -5.18 21.28 12.45
C ASN A 72 -5.89 20.86 11.15
N ARG A 73 -6.18 19.55 11.00
CA ARG A 73 -6.77 18.96 9.78
C ARG A 73 -8.11 19.64 9.43
N PRO A 74 -8.28 20.16 8.20
CA PRO A 74 -9.55 20.66 7.71
C PRO A 74 -10.59 19.54 7.61
N VAL A 75 -11.87 19.90 7.77
CA VAL A 75 -12.97 18.93 7.72
C VAL A 75 -12.97 18.14 6.41
N HIS A 76 -12.78 18.83 5.28
CA HIS A 76 -12.74 18.19 3.97
C HIS A 76 -11.61 17.16 3.86
N ASP A 77 -10.40 17.54 4.27
CA ASP A 77 -9.24 16.63 4.27
C ASP A 77 -9.46 15.44 5.19
N ALA A 78 -10.02 15.65 6.40
CA ALA A 78 -10.32 14.57 7.34
C ALA A 78 -11.24 13.50 6.72
N HIS A 79 -12.25 13.92 5.99
CA HIS A 79 -13.17 13.02 5.30
C HIS A 79 -12.51 12.29 4.14
N VAL A 80 -11.89 13.03 3.22
CA VAL A 80 -11.36 12.48 1.96
C VAL A 80 -10.15 11.57 2.18
N SER A 81 -9.29 11.87 3.16
CA SER A 81 -8.02 11.16 3.34
C SER A 81 -8.02 10.11 4.47
N ASP A 82 -8.84 10.31 5.51
CA ASP A 82 -8.82 9.47 6.72
C ASP A 82 -10.13 8.68 6.91
N ILE A 83 -11.24 9.39 7.09
CA ILE A 83 -12.49 8.83 7.63
C ILE A 83 -13.28 8.05 6.57
N ASP A 84 -13.70 8.70 5.48
CA ASP A 84 -14.58 8.06 4.49
C ASP A 84 -13.85 6.98 3.70
N TRP A 85 -12.53 7.11 3.59
CA TRP A 85 -11.67 6.06 3.06
C TRP A 85 -11.76 4.79 3.90
N SER A 86 -11.52 4.89 5.21
CA SER A 86 -11.57 3.74 6.13
C SER A 86 -12.95 3.06 6.14
N ILE A 87 -14.01 3.86 6.05
CA ILE A 87 -15.40 3.39 5.93
C ILE A 87 -15.61 2.63 4.61
N SER A 88 -15.12 3.17 3.50
CA SER A 88 -15.22 2.55 2.18
C SER A 88 -14.46 1.23 2.11
N ASP A 89 -13.29 1.15 2.74
CA ASP A 89 -12.50 -0.09 2.85
C ASP A 89 -13.24 -1.17 3.66
N CYS A 90 -13.95 -0.81 4.74
CA CYS A 90 -14.80 -1.75 5.47
C CYS A 90 -15.86 -2.36 4.54
N MET A 91 -16.57 -1.50 3.79
CA MET A 91 -17.61 -1.94 2.86
C MET A 91 -17.07 -2.80 1.74
N PHE A 92 -15.90 -2.44 1.20
CA PHE A 92 -15.23 -3.22 0.17
C PHE A 92 -14.84 -4.61 0.67
N ALA A 93 -14.27 -4.71 1.87
CA ALA A 93 -13.94 -6.00 2.49
C ALA A 93 -15.20 -6.83 2.75
N ILE A 94 -16.25 -6.25 3.33
CA ILE A 94 -17.54 -6.93 3.61
C ILE A 94 -18.14 -7.52 2.32
N LYS A 95 -18.16 -6.73 1.24
CA LYS A 95 -18.73 -7.15 -0.05
C LYS A 95 -18.00 -8.35 -0.65
N ASN A 96 -16.68 -8.43 -0.45
CA ASN A 96 -15.84 -9.37 -1.19
C ASN A 96 -15.30 -10.55 -0.36
N LEU A 97 -15.36 -10.50 0.98
CA LEU A 97 -14.70 -11.46 1.86
C LEU A 97 -15.08 -12.92 1.56
N LYS A 98 -16.37 -13.20 1.33
CA LYS A 98 -16.85 -14.56 0.99
C LYS A 98 -16.22 -15.12 -0.29
N THR A 99 -15.80 -14.27 -1.21
CA THR A 99 -15.08 -14.66 -2.42
C THR A 99 -13.60 -14.84 -2.12
N TRP A 100 -13.00 -13.92 -1.35
CA TRP A 100 -11.56 -13.94 -1.06
C TRP A 100 -11.13 -15.20 -0.31
N VAL A 101 -11.91 -15.66 0.66
CA VAL A 101 -11.59 -16.84 1.50
C VAL A 101 -11.66 -18.18 0.78
N LYS A 102 -12.24 -18.26 -0.43
CA LYS A 102 -12.37 -19.52 -1.18
C LYS A 102 -10.99 -20.06 -1.58
N ASP A 103 -10.81 -21.38 -1.52
CA ASP A 103 -9.62 -22.05 -2.05
C ASP A 103 -9.47 -21.73 -3.56
N ASP A 104 -8.26 -21.40 -4.00
CA ASP A 104 -7.95 -21.24 -5.43
C ASP A 104 -7.75 -22.64 -6.02
N LYS A 105 -8.65 -23.05 -6.93
CA LYS A 105 -8.61 -24.37 -7.59
C LYS A 105 -7.94 -24.34 -8.97
N ASN A 106 -7.71 -23.16 -9.53
CA ASN A 106 -7.07 -22.98 -10.82
C ASN A 106 -5.56 -22.90 -10.61
N VAL A 107 -4.93 -24.06 -10.34
CA VAL A 107 -3.48 -24.18 -10.21
C VAL A 107 -2.93 -24.73 -11.52
N ASP A 108 -2.00 -24.01 -12.14
CA ASP A 108 -1.32 -24.47 -13.34
C ASP A 108 -0.35 -25.60 -12.99
N VAL A 109 -0.67 -26.82 -13.42
CA VAL A 109 0.14 -28.01 -13.19
C VAL A 109 0.09 -28.92 -14.41
N ALA A 110 1.17 -29.67 -14.64
CA ALA A 110 1.17 -30.69 -15.68
C ALA A 110 0.08 -31.75 -15.43
N LEU A 111 -0.41 -32.36 -16.52
CA LEU A 111 -1.54 -33.30 -16.48
C LEU A 111 -1.42 -34.39 -15.40
N PRO A 112 -0.26 -35.06 -15.18
CA PRO A 112 -0.15 -36.07 -14.12
C PRO A 112 -0.41 -35.50 -12.72
N PHE A 113 0.01 -34.26 -12.46
CA PHE A 113 -0.19 -33.58 -11.18
C PHE A 113 -1.59 -33.00 -11.02
N SER A 114 -2.34 -32.76 -12.11
CA SER A 114 -3.75 -32.35 -12.03
C SER A 114 -4.63 -33.40 -11.31
N LEU A 115 -4.23 -34.67 -11.37
CA LEU A 115 -4.88 -35.80 -10.70
C LEU A 115 -4.74 -35.75 -9.16
N LEU A 116 -3.82 -34.93 -8.65
CA LEU A 116 -3.59 -34.71 -7.22
C LEU A 116 -4.53 -33.66 -6.61
N ARG A 117 -5.61 -33.27 -7.30
CA ARG A 117 -6.59 -32.27 -6.83
C ARG A 117 -5.92 -31.01 -6.23
N PRO A 118 -4.94 -30.40 -6.92
CA PRO A 118 -4.18 -29.29 -6.38
C PRO A 118 -5.09 -28.09 -6.11
N ARG A 119 -4.87 -27.43 -4.98
CA ARG A 119 -5.56 -26.18 -4.61
C ARG A 119 -4.71 -25.36 -3.66
N ILE A 120 -4.96 -24.06 -3.62
CA ILE A 120 -4.32 -23.15 -2.66
C ILE A 120 -5.38 -22.71 -1.66
N ARG A 121 -5.21 -23.10 -0.40
CA ARG A 121 -6.02 -22.64 0.72
C ARG A 121 -5.45 -21.37 1.32
N LYS A 122 -6.33 -20.43 1.65
CA LYS A 122 -5.98 -19.16 2.30
C LYS A 122 -6.21 -19.28 3.79
N GLU A 123 -5.14 -19.30 4.57
CA GLU A 123 -5.18 -19.39 6.03
C GLU A 123 -4.69 -18.09 6.68
N PRO A 124 -5.33 -17.58 7.75
CA PRO A 124 -4.80 -16.43 8.49
C PRO A 124 -3.41 -16.73 9.04
N LEU A 125 -2.54 -15.71 9.07
CA LEU A 125 -1.19 -15.85 9.63
C LEU A 125 -1.20 -16.07 11.15
N GLY A 126 -2.05 -15.36 11.90
CA GLY A 126 -2.17 -15.52 13.35
C GLY A 126 -2.46 -14.25 14.12
N ALA A 127 -1.77 -14.06 15.24
CA ALA A 127 -1.78 -12.79 15.97
C ALA A 127 -0.80 -11.83 15.31
N VAL A 128 -1.28 -10.65 14.91
CA VAL A 128 -0.50 -9.65 14.18
C VAL A 128 -0.38 -8.35 14.96
N LEU A 129 0.72 -7.64 14.74
CA LEU A 129 0.94 -6.31 15.29
C LEU A 129 0.88 -5.28 14.16
N ILE A 130 0.09 -4.23 14.35
CA ILE A 130 -0.04 -3.10 13.44
C ILE A 130 0.46 -1.86 14.18
N ILE A 131 1.53 -1.25 13.70
CA ILE A 131 2.08 0.00 14.24
C ILE A 131 1.81 1.11 13.24
N GLY A 132 0.85 1.98 13.57
CA GLY A 132 0.47 3.11 12.74
C GLY A 132 1.33 4.35 12.98
N THR A 133 1.19 5.34 12.10
CA THR A 133 1.88 6.64 12.17
C THR A 133 0.88 7.79 12.34
N TYR A 134 1.39 9.01 12.48
CA TYR A 134 0.62 10.18 12.89
C TYR A 134 -0.02 10.98 11.74
N ASN A 135 0.47 10.85 10.51
CA ASN A 135 0.13 11.81 9.46
C ASN A 135 -1.26 11.58 8.85
N PHE A 136 -1.69 10.32 8.75
CA PHE A 136 -3.08 9.92 8.50
C PHE A 136 -3.49 8.91 9.59
N PRO A 137 -3.66 9.39 10.83
CA PRO A 137 -3.64 8.54 12.01
C PRO A 137 -4.86 7.63 12.13
N VAL A 138 -5.97 7.93 11.45
CA VAL A 138 -7.12 7.03 11.37
C VAL A 138 -6.83 5.96 10.33
N GLN A 139 -6.55 6.39 9.10
CA GLN A 139 -6.41 5.52 7.94
C GLN A 139 -5.30 4.47 8.13
N LEU A 140 -4.13 4.89 8.60
CA LEU A 140 -2.94 4.04 8.67
C LEU A 140 -2.96 3.06 9.85
N ASN A 141 -3.95 3.18 10.75
CA ASN A 141 -4.26 2.16 11.74
C ASN A 141 -5.40 1.24 11.28
N ILE A 142 -6.46 1.84 10.72
CA ILE A 142 -7.71 1.12 10.42
C ILE A 142 -7.63 0.30 9.13
N CYS A 143 -7.03 0.81 8.05
CA CYS A 143 -6.93 0.08 6.79
C CYS A 143 -6.14 -1.25 6.91
N PRO A 144 -4.99 -1.29 7.62
CA PRO A 144 -4.34 -2.57 7.96
C PRO A 144 -5.21 -3.48 8.83
N LEU A 145 -5.90 -2.93 9.84
CA LEU A 145 -6.76 -3.71 10.73
C LEU A 145 -7.92 -4.38 9.98
N ILE A 146 -8.54 -3.69 9.03
CA ILE A 146 -9.56 -4.26 8.13
C ILE A 146 -9.01 -5.49 7.40
N GLY A 147 -7.78 -5.40 6.89
CA GLY A 147 -7.07 -6.53 6.26
C GLY A 147 -6.88 -7.72 7.19
N ALA A 148 -6.41 -7.45 8.41
CA ALA A 148 -6.18 -8.48 9.42
C ALA A 148 -7.48 -9.18 9.83
N ILE A 149 -8.56 -8.43 10.08
CA ILE A 149 -9.90 -8.96 10.37
C ILE A 149 -10.38 -9.83 9.20
N ALA A 150 -10.28 -9.31 7.98
CA ALA A 150 -10.70 -10.03 6.76
C ALA A 150 -9.94 -11.36 6.60
N ALA A 151 -8.63 -11.35 6.79
CA ALA A 151 -7.79 -12.55 6.72
C ALA A 151 -8.11 -13.57 7.81
N GLY A 152 -8.70 -13.14 8.93
CA GLY A 152 -9.04 -13.98 10.09
C GLY A 152 -7.96 -13.97 11.18
N CYS A 153 -7.10 -12.96 11.18
CA CYS A 153 -6.10 -12.73 12.22
C CYS A 153 -6.75 -12.07 13.45
N THR A 154 -6.11 -12.23 14.60
CA THR A 154 -6.30 -11.34 15.75
C THR A 154 -5.23 -10.26 15.69
N ALA A 155 -5.45 -9.08 16.29
CA ALA A 155 -4.51 -7.97 16.15
C ALA A 155 -4.34 -7.13 17.42
N VAL A 156 -3.12 -6.64 17.62
CA VAL A 156 -2.86 -5.45 18.45
C VAL A 156 -2.55 -4.29 17.50
N VAL A 157 -3.23 -3.16 17.71
CA VAL A 157 -2.98 -1.89 17.03
C VAL A 157 -2.23 -0.96 17.98
N LYS A 158 -1.13 -0.37 17.52
CA LYS A 158 -0.35 0.64 18.23
C LYS A 158 -0.40 1.95 17.45
N PRO A 159 -1.29 2.89 17.81
CA PRO A 159 -1.32 4.22 17.21
C PRO A 159 -0.08 5.05 17.57
N SER A 160 0.21 6.09 16.79
CA SER A 160 1.31 7.01 17.12
C SER A 160 0.92 7.95 18.28
N GLU A 161 1.82 8.06 19.24
CA GLU A 161 1.79 9.03 20.35
C GLU A 161 1.88 10.48 19.87
N ASN A 162 2.31 10.72 18.61
CA ASN A 162 2.33 12.05 18.01
C ASN A 162 0.94 12.52 17.56
N ALA A 163 -0.06 11.65 17.49
CA ALA A 163 -1.47 12.01 17.24
C ALA A 163 -2.35 11.57 18.44
N PRO A 164 -2.12 12.16 19.63
CA PRO A 164 -2.66 11.66 20.90
C PRO A 164 -4.19 11.69 20.95
N ALA A 165 -4.84 12.74 20.45
CA ALA A 165 -6.29 12.82 20.47
C ALA A 165 -6.90 11.72 19.60
N THR A 166 -6.34 11.50 18.42
CA THR A 166 -6.80 10.46 17.50
C THR A 166 -6.57 9.06 18.05
N ALA A 167 -5.44 8.81 18.71
CA ALA A 167 -5.17 7.55 19.39
C ALA A 167 -6.26 7.19 20.42
N MET A 168 -6.73 8.18 21.20
CA MET A 168 -7.80 7.96 22.18
C MET A 168 -9.18 7.72 21.55
N VAL A 169 -9.49 8.38 20.42
CA VAL A 169 -10.72 8.08 19.67
C VAL A 169 -10.67 6.67 19.07
N LEU A 170 -9.52 6.26 18.52
CA LEU A 170 -9.33 4.88 18.04
C LEU A 170 -9.45 3.86 19.18
N THR A 171 -8.98 4.20 20.38
CA THR A 171 -9.11 3.36 21.57
C THR A 171 -10.57 3.10 21.89
N ARG A 172 -11.36 4.17 21.99
CA ARG A 172 -12.82 4.09 22.18
C ARG A 172 -13.50 3.24 21.11
N ILE A 173 -13.12 3.39 19.84
CA ILE A 173 -13.71 2.64 18.73
C ILE A 173 -13.36 1.15 18.82
N ILE A 174 -12.07 0.81 18.95
CA ILE A 174 -11.62 -0.58 18.94
C ILE A 174 -12.16 -1.32 20.16
N GLU A 175 -12.03 -0.76 21.36
CA GLU A 175 -12.48 -1.42 22.59
C GLU A 175 -14.00 -1.44 22.75
N GLY A 176 -14.69 -0.39 22.28
CA GLY A 176 -16.14 -0.27 22.39
C GLY A 176 -16.93 -1.07 21.34
N TYR A 177 -16.34 -1.30 20.16
CA TYR A 177 -17.06 -1.92 19.04
C TYR A 177 -16.52 -3.30 18.67
N LEU A 178 -15.24 -3.61 18.82
CA LEU A 178 -14.70 -4.91 18.41
C LEU A 178 -14.75 -5.95 19.53
N ASP A 179 -14.47 -7.19 19.18
CA ASP A 179 -14.30 -8.27 20.15
C ASP A 179 -13.02 -8.05 20.97
N PRO A 180 -13.11 -7.81 22.29
CA PRO A 180 -11.98 -7.35 23.10
C PRO A 180 -10.90 -8.41 23.30
N ASP A 181 -11.19 -9.68 23.02
CA ASP A 181 -10.21 -10.76 23.08
C ASP A 181 -9.48 -10.97 21.74
N SER A 182 -10.04 -10.46 20.65
CA SER A 182 -9.51 -10.64 19.28
C SER A 182 -8.76 -9.40 18.76
N TYR A 183 -9.20 -8.21 19.14
CA TYR A 183 -8.64 -6.96 18.66
C TYR A 183 -8.40 -6.02 19.83
N ARG A 184 -7.16 -5.63 19.99
CA ARG A 184 -6.68 -4.80 21.09
C ARG A 184 -5.97 -3.58 20.55
N ILE A 185 -5.93 -2.55 21.38
CA ILE A 185 -5.17 -1.34 21.14
C ILE A 185 -4.18 -1.17 22.29
N VAL A 186 -2.97 -0.71 21.96
CA VAL A 186 -1.94 -0.37 22.93
C VAL A 186 -1.46 1.03 22.60
N ASN A 187 -1.70 1.95 23.52
CA ASN A 187 -1.17 3.31 23.47
C ASN A 187 0.14 3.36 24.25
N GLY A 188 1.04 4.20 23.77
CA GLY A 188 2.35 4.42 24.39
C GLY A 188 3.35 4.92 23.37
N ALA A 189 4.59 5.08 23.80
CA ALA A 189 5.69 5.56 22.98
C ALA A 189 6.73 4.43 22.80
N VAL A 190 8.01 4.77 22.93
CA VAL A 190 9.13 3.82 22.76
C VAL A 190 9.09 2.65 23.76
N PRO A 191 8.82 2.83 25.08
CA PRO A 191 8.81 1.70 26.02
C PRO A 191 7.76 0.65 25.68
N GLU A 192 6.53 1.07 25.37
CA GLU A 192 5.40 0.20 25.08
C GLU A 192 5.57 -0.47 23.71
N THR A 193 6.07 0.26 22.72
CA THR A 193 6.42 -0.31 21.40
C THR A 193 7.54 -1.35 21.56
N THR A 194 8.53 -1.10 22.41
CA THR A 194 9.61 -2.07 22.68
C THR A 194 9.07 -3.32 23.36
N ALA A 195 8.17 -3.18 24.33
CA ALA A 195 7.51 -4.31 24.98
C ALA A 195 6.75 -5.16 23.96
N LEU A 196 5.98 -4.54 23.06
CA LEU A 196 5.30 -5.23 21.97
C LEU A 196 6.28 -5.95 21.03
N LEU A 197 7.40 -5.33 20.68
CA LEU A 197 8.39 -5.94 19.77
C LEU A 197 9.19 -7.09 20.40
N ASN A 198 9.20 -7.22 21.72
CA ASN A 198 9.80 -8.36 22.41
C ASN A 198 8.89 -9.61 22.40
N GLU A 199 7.63 -9.46 22.01
CA GLU A 199 6.67 -10.56 21.89
C GLU A 199 6.74 -11.25 20.52
N LYS A 200 6.31 -12.51 20.47
CA LYS A 200 6.25 -13.26 19.21
C LYS A 200 4.98 -12.93 18.43
N TRP A 201 5.15 -12.40 17.22
CA TRP A 201 4.06 -12.11 16.28
C TRP A 201 4.09 -13.02 15.07
N ASN A 202 2.93 -13.27 14.48
CA ASN A 202 2.83 -13.97 13.19
C ASN A 202 3.07 -13.03 12.01
N LYS A 203 2.88 -11.73 12.20
CA LYS A 203 3.26 -10.66 11.27
C LYS A 203 3.30 -9.32 11.98
N ILE A 204 4.22 -8.44 11.57
CA ILE A 204 4.23 -7.03 11.95
C ILE A 204 3.99 -6.19 10.69
N LEU A 205 3.03 -5.27 10.72
CA LEU A 205 2.90 -4.21 9.74
C LEU A 205 3.28 -2.89 10.41
N TYR A 206 4.20 -2.15 9.80
CA TYR A 206 4.68 -0.87 10.30
C TYR A 206 4.62 0.18 9.20
N THR A 207 4.04 1.33 9.53
CA THR A 207 4.13 2.53 8.71
C THR A 207 4.93 3.61 9.44
N GLY A 208 5.95 4.18 8.80
CA GLY A 208 6.71 5.30 9.39
C GLY A 208 8.16 5.40 8.89
N GLY A 209 9.03 5.99 9.69
CA GLY A 209 10.42 6.28 9.30
C GLY A 209 11.33 5.05 9.21
N VAL A 210 12.31 5.11 8.31
CA VAL A 210 13.25 4.01 8.00
C VAL A 210 14.10 3.58 9.20
N ASN A 211 14.50 4.52 10.07
CA ASN A 211 15.32 4.19 11.24
C ASN A 211 14.60 3.24 12.19
N VAL A 212 13.31 3.49 12.46
CA VAL A 212 12.49 2.61 13.29
C VAL A 212 12.17 1.30 12.55
N ALA A 213 11.97 1.34 11.23
CA ALA A 213 11.78 0.13 10.43
C ALA A 213 12.96 -0.85 10.56
N LYS A 214 14.20 -0.34 10.58
CA LYS A 214 15.41 -1.14 10.82
C LYS A 214 15.41 -1.78 12.21
N ILE A 215 14.95 -1.06 13.24
CA ILE A 215 14.81 -1.59 14.60
C ILE A 215 13.77 -2.72 14.63
N ILE A 216 12.59 -2.49 14.03
CA ILE A 216 11.51 -3.48 13.94
C ILE A 216 11.98 -4.72 13.19
N SER A 217 12.68 -4.55 12.06
CA SER A 217 13.19 -5.66 11.25
C SER A 217 14.20 -6.51 12.02
N LYS A 218 15.10 -5.88 12.78
CA LYS A 218 16.05 -6.58 13.65
C LYS A 218 15.32 -7.37 14.74
N LYS A 219 14.31 -6.79 15.38
CA LYS A 219 13.49 -7.47 16.39
C LYS A 219 12.66 -8.61 15.82
N ALA A 220 12.03 -8.40 14.67
CA ALA A 220 11.26 -9.41 13.98
C ALA A 220 12.11 -10.63 13.58
N ALA A 221 13.38 -10.41 13.23
CA ALA A 221 14.32 -11.49 12.89
C ALA A 221 14.61 -12.44 14.08
N GLU A 222 14.57 -11.96 15.33
CA GLU A 222 14.78 -12.79 16.53
C GLU A 222 13.75 -13.93 16.64
N THR A 223 12.56 -13.75 16.05
CA THR A 223 11.45 -14.73 16.09
C THR A 223 10.99 -15.21 14.71
N LEU A 224 11.72 -14.84 13.65
CA LEU A 224 11.40 -15.08 12.24
C LEU A 224 9.99 -14.55 11.85
N THR A 225 9.59 -13.43 12.44
CA THR A 225 8.34 -12.76 12.12
C THR A 225 8.46 -12.03 10.78
N PRO A 226 7.58 -12.31 9.78
CA PRO A 226 7.56 -11.53 8.55
C PRO A 226 7.07 -10.10 8.84
N VAL A 227 7.64 -9.13 8.13
CA VAL A 227 7.25 -7.71 8.21
C VAL A 227 6.56 -7.24 6.93
N CYS A 228 5.73 -6.22 7.05
CA CYS A 228 5.24 -5.37 5.95
C CYS A 228 5.62 -3.94 6.33
N LEU A 229 6.49 -3.31 5.55
CA LEU A 229 7.06 -2.01 5.87
C LEU A 229 6.60 -0.98 4.85
N GLU A 230 5.89 0.03 5.33
CA GLU A 230 5.39 1.17 4.54
C GLU A 230 6.16 2.41 4.96
N LEU A 231 7.22 2.76 4.22
CA LEU A 231 8.17 3.80 4.63
C LEU A 231 7.99 5.08 3.81
N GLY A 232 8.96 5.99 3.89
CA GLY A 232 9.02 7.21 3.09
C GLY A 232 9.97 7.07 1.92
N GLY A 233 10.31 8.19 1.30
CA GLY A 233 11.25 8.25 0.20
C GLY A 233 11.43 9.67 -0.31
N LYS A 234 12.41 9.86 -1.20
CA LYS A 234 12.64 11.16 -1.86
C LYS A 234 12.00 11.12 -3.24
N ASN A 235 10.70 11.37 -3.27
CA ASN A 235 9.86 11.14 -4.44
C ASN A 235 10.11 12.23 -5.51
N PRO A 236 10.54 11.86 -6.73
CA PRO A 236 10.71 12.79 -7.83
C PRO A 236 9.38 13.09 -8.54
N ALA A 237 9.24 14.32 -9.01
CA ALA A 237 8.26 14.71 -10.03
C ALA A 237 8.96 15.22 -11.29
N PHE A 238 8.71 14.61 -12.44
CA PHE A 238 9.28 15.01 -13.73
C PHE A 238 8.31 15.93 -14.48
N VAL A 239 8.82 17.02 -15.04
CA VAL A 239 8.04 17.97 -15.86
C VAL A 239 8.81 18.25 -17.16
N THR A 240 8.31 17.70 -18.27
CA THR A 240 8.92 17.84 -19.61
C THR A 240 8.31 18.99 -20.42
N SER A 241 8.92 19.31 -21.56
CA SER A 241 8.44 20.33 -22.52
C SER A 241 7.05 20.05 -23.09
N HIS A 242 6.59 18.80 -23.06
CA HIS A 242 5.25 18.42 -23.51
C HIS A 242 4.20 18.41 -22.38
N ALA A 243 4.57 18.82 -21.17
CA ALA A 243 3.64 18.95 -20.06
C ALA A 243 2.71 20.16 -20.24
N ASP A 244 1.45 20.01 -19.81
CA ASP A 244 0.64 21.17 -19.45
C ASP A 244 1.19 21.75 -18.14
N LEU A 245 2.04 22.79 -18.26
CA LEU A 245 2.72 23.41 -17.12
C LEU A 245 1.77 24.01 -16.09
N ARG A 246 0.63 24.57 -16.52
CA ARG A 246 -0.35 25.16 -15.61
C ARG A 246 -1.00 24.05 -14.78
N LEU A 247 -1.36 22.95 -15.43
CA LEU A 247 -1.91 21.77 -14.77
C LEU A 247 -0.91 21.13 -13.82
N ALA A 248 0.35 20.96 -14.26
CA ALA A 248 1.42 20.38 -13.45
C ALA A 248 1.68 21.20 -12.18
N ALA A 249 1.83 22.52 -12.33
CA ALA A 249 2.01 23.43 -11.19
C ALA A 249 0.86 23.33 -10.19
N ARG A 250 -0.39 23.38 -10.67
CA ARG A 250 -1.59 23.29 -9.82
C ARG A 250 -1.67 21.97 -9.06
N ARG A 251 -1.47 20.84 -9.75
CA ARG A 251 -1.61 19.49 -9.17
C ARG A 251 -0.47 19.16 -8.20
N LEU A 252 0.76 19.53 -8.55
CA LEU A 252 1.90 19.37 -7.64
C LEU A 252 1.71 20.24 -6.39
N LEU A 253 1.32 21.51 -6.54
CA LEU A 253 1.03 22.37 -5.40
C LEU A 253 -0.05 21.76 -4.49
N TRP A 254 -1.15 21.24 -5.06
CA TRP A 254 -2.20 20.56 -4.27
C TRP A 254 -1.65 19.38 -3.48
N GLY A 255 -0.87 18.51 -4.12
CA GLY A 255 -0.26 17.37 -3.45
C GLY A 255 0.70 17.80 -2.32
N LYS A 256 1.28 18.99 -2.42
CA LYS A 256 2.18 19.53 -1.40
C LYS A 256 1.49 20.29 -0.27
N THR A 257 0.28 20.77 -0.51
CA THR A 257 -0.53 21.49 0.49
C THR A 257 -1.41 20.55 1.29
N LEU A 258 -1.83 19.41 0.71
CA LEU A 258 -2.54 18.36 1.44
C LEU A 258 -1.72 17.94 2.66
N ASN A 259 -2.34 17.99 3.85
CA ASN A 259 -1.67 17.69 5.11
C ASN A 259 -0.39 18.50 5.39
N ALA A 260 -0.31 19.72 4.86
CA ALA A 260 0.92 20.51 4.87
C ALA A 260 2.13 19.68 4.37
N GLY A 261 1.92 18.83 3.35
CA GLY A 261 2.97 18.02 2.73
C GLY A 261 3.50 16.85 3.56
N GLN A 262 2.92 16.57 4.74
CA GLN A 262 3.27 15.43 5.61
C GLN A 262 2.70 14.11 5.03
N VAL A 263 3.10 13.77 3.81
CA VAL A 263 2.56 12.64 3.04
C VAL A 263 3.73 11.89 2.41
N CYS A 264 3.85 10.59 2.68
CA CYS A 264 4.98 9.75 2.25
C CYS A 264 5.12 9.63 0.72
N VAL A 265 4.06 9.90 -0.02
CA VAL A 265 4.01 9.91 -1.49
C VAL A 265 4.04 11.32 -2.10
N SER A 266 4.11 12.38 -1.28
CA SER A 266 4.28 13.75 -1.80
C SER A 266 5.66 13.90 -2.42
N HIS A 267 5.77 14.75 -3.44
CA HIS A 267 7.05 14.98 -4.09
C HIS A 267 7.99 15.75 -3.16
N ASN A 268 9.27 15.43 -3.25
CA ASN A 268 10.34 16.09 -2.52
C ASN A 268 11.02 17.14 -3.39
N TYR A 269 11.17 16.82 -4.68
CA TYR A 269 11.78 17.69 -5.66
C TYR A 269 11.11 17.51 -7.03
N VAL A 270 11.08 18.59 -7.80
CA VAL A 270 10.58 18.61 -9.17
C VAL A 270 11.78 18.72 -10.10
N LEU A 271 12.02 17.69 -10.89
CA LEU A 271 12.94 17.69 -12.02
C LEU A 271 12.21 18.32 -13.21
N ILE A 272 12.67 19.48 -13.67
CA ILE A 272 12.00 20.23 -14.73
C ILE A 272 12.98 20.66 -15.82
N GLU A 273 12.58 20.61 -17.09
CA GLU A 273 13.40 21.16 -18.16
C GLU A 273 13.72 22.64 -17.93
N ARG A 274 14.99 23.02 -18.09
CA ARG A 274 15.51 24.36 -17.74
C ARG A 274 14.71 25.50 -18.35
N ALA A 275 14.24 25.35 -19.59
CA ALA A 275 13.45 26.36 -20.28
C ALA A 275 12.07 26.62 -19.62
N LEU A 276 11.55 25.67 -18.84
CA LEU A 276 10.20 25.71 -18.27
C LEU A 276 10.16 26.23 -16.83
N VAL A 277 11.32 26.44 -16.19
CA VAL A 277 11.42 26.86 -14.77
C VAL A 277 10.64 28.14 -14.50
N LYS A 278 10.90 29.21 -15.26
CA LYS A 278 10.24 30.51 -15.09
C LYS A 278 8.71 30.43 -15.26
N PRO A 279 8.16 29.87 -16.37
CA PRO A 279 6.71 29.76 -16.52
C PRO A 279 6.07 28.83 -15.47
N PHE A 280 6.76 27.76 -15.05
CA PHE A 280 6.27 26.87 -13.99
C PHE A 280 6.14 27.59 -12.64
N ILE A 281 7.16 28.36 -12.23
CA ILE A 281 7.10 29.18 -11.00
C ILE A 281 5.93 30.18 -11.06
N LYS A 282 5.71 30.82 -12.21
CA LYS A 282 4.57 31.71 -12.41
C LYS A 282 3.24 30.98 -12.17
N PHE A 283 3.04 29.82 -12.77
CA PHE A 283 1.80 29.05 -12.57
C PHE A 283 1.65 28.47 -11.15
N LEU A 284 2.75 28.18 -10.47
CA LEU A 284 2.74 27.83 -9.05
C LEU A 284 2.24 28.99 -8.20
N GLN A 285 2.75 30.21 -8.42
CA GLN A 285 2.30 31.41 -7.72
C GLN A 285 0.82 31.73 -7.99
N GLU A 286 0.37 31.63 -9.25
CA GLU A 286 -1.05 31.77 -9.60
C GLU A 286 -1.93 30.74 -8.88
N SER A 287 -1.50 29.48 -8.83
CA SER A 287 -2.24 28.41 -8.14
C SER A 287 -2.25 28.60 -6.62
N TYR A 288 -1.16 29.13 -6.04
CA TYR A 288 -1.10 29.43 -4.61
C TYR A 288 -2.10 30.51 -4.21
N VAL A 289 -2.21 31.59 -5.00
CA VAL A 289 -3.20 32.64 -4.78
C VAL A 289 -4.64 32.11 -4.92
N ASP A 290 -4.88 31.21 -5.87
CA ASP A 290 -6.19 30.56 -6.03
C ASP A 290 -6.55 29.67 -4.83
N PHE A 291 -5.61 28.87 -4.34
CA PHE A 291 -5.83 28.00 -3.17
C PHE A 291 -5.96 28.78 -1.87
N PHE A 292 -5.18 29.86 -1.73
CA PHE A 292 -5.07 30.63 -0.49
C PHE A 292 -5.12 32.13 -0.79
N PRO A 293 -6.30 32.70 -1.12
CA PRO A 293 -6.43 34.11 -1.51
C PRO A 293 -6.06 35.09 -0.38
N LYS A 294 -6.06 34.63 0.87
CA LYS A 294 -5.61 35.38 2.07
C LYS A 294 -4.29 34.85 2.66
N GLY A 295 -3.57 34.02 1.92
CA GLY A 295 -2.38 33.31 2.38
C GLY A 295 -2.70 32.04 3.18
N ALA A 296 -1.77 31.07 3.14
CA ALA A 296 -1.99 29.76 3.75
C ALA A 296 -2.03 29.79 5.29
N ARG A 297 -1.43 30.81 5.93
CA ARG A 297 -1.40 30.93 7.40
C ARG A 297 -2.79 31.12 8.01
N GLU A 298 -3.57 32.02 7.42
CA GLU A 298 -4.92 32.37 7.86
C GLU A 298 -6.00 31.41 7.31
N SER A 299 -5.62 30.52 6.39
CA SER A 299 -6.57 29.58 5.80
C SER A 299 -7.01 28.54 6.84
N PRO A 300 -8.34 28.33 7.02
CA PRO A 300 -8.84 27.23 7.84
C PRO A 300 -8.58 25.86 7.20
N ASP A 301 -8.23 25.86 5.91
CA ASP A 301 -8.00 24.69 5.06
C ASP A 301 -6.52 24.27 4.99
N PHE A 302 -5.66 24.82 5.85
CA PHE A 302 -4.24 24.45 5.90
C PHE A 302 -3.83 23.86 7.26
N CYS A 303 -3.20 22.69 7.20
CA CYS A 303 -2.74 21.95 8.37
C CYS A 303 -1.56 22.63 9.07
N ARG A 304 -1.17 22.11 10.23
CA ARG A 304 0.07 22.47 10.92
C ARG A 304 1.03 21.27 10.95
N ILE A 305 2.30 21.58 11.15
CA ILE A 305 3.31 20.55 11.37
C ILE A 305 3.02 19.87 12.70
N ILE A 306 3.13 18.55 12.76
CA ILE A 306 2.67 17.77 13.90
C ILE A 306 3.28 18.18 15.25
N ASN A 307 4.54 18.59 15.28
CA ASN A 307 5.23 19.01 16.50
C ASN A 307 6.48 19.85 16.21
N THR A 308 7.08 20.39 17.27
CA THR A 308 8.28 21.25 17.22
C THR A 308 9.50 20.52 16.65
N GLN A 309 9.68 19.22 16.91
CA GLN A 309 10.81 18.46 16.37
C GLN A 309 10.77 18.38 14.84
N HIS A 310 9.59 18.08 14.27
CA HIS A 310 9.40 18.05 12.83
C HIS A 310 9.53 19.46 12.22
N PHE A 311 9.00 20.48 12.89
CA PHE A 311 9.17 21.88 12.49
C PHE A 311 10.65 22.26 12.42
N ASP A 312 11.40 22.04 13.50
CA ASP A 312 12.80 22.45 13.63
C ASP A 312 13.68 21.75 12.57
N ARG A 313 13.39 20.49 12.25
CA ARG A 313 14.05 19.76 11.16
C ARG A 313 13.84 20.42 9.81
N MET A 314 12.58 20.75 9.46
CA MET A 314 12.27 21.40 8.19
C MET A 314 12.83 22.82 8.12
N LYS A 315 12.79 23.56 9.23
CA LYS A 315 13.40 24.89 9.33
C LYS A 315 14.90 24.81 9.08
N LYS A 316 15.59 23.81 9.66
CA LYS A 316 17.00 23.54 9.40
C LYS A 316 17.30 23.22 7.93
N MET A 317 16.41 22.49 7.24
CA MET A 317 16.54 22.26 5.79
C MET A 317 16.44 23.57 5.00
N LEU A 318 15.44 24.40 5.30
CA LEU A 318 15.28 25.72 4.67
C LEU A 318 16.47 26.65 4.94
N ASP A 319 17.04 26.62 6.14
CA ASP A 319 18.21 27.44 6.50
C ASP A 319 19.52 26.91 5.91
N GLY A 320 19.58 25.62 5.60
CA GLY A 320 20.75 24.94 5.04
C GLY A 320 20.81 24.92 3.50
N THR A 321 19.74 25.33 2.81
CA THR A 321 19.71 25.35 1.35
C THR A 321 20.57 26.47 0.78
N ARG A 322 21.21 26.21 -0.36
CA ARG A 322 21.89 27.22 -1.18
C ARG A 322 20.99 27.74 -2.29
N GLY A 323 19.78 27.20 -2.40
CA GLY A 323 18.79 27.59 -3.38
C GLY A 323 18.10 28.91 -3.09
N GLN A 324 17.32 29.36 -4.06
CA GLN A 324 16.49 30.55 -3.97
C GLN A 324 15.06 30.16 -3.62
N ILE A 325 14.50 30.73 -2.55
CA ILE A 325 13.06 30.62 -2.28
C ILE A 325 12.30 31.41 -3.36
N VAL A 326 11.44 30.73 -4.11
CA VAL A 326 10.65 31.32 -5.24
C VAL A 326 9.14 31.34 -4.96
N LEU A 327 8.70 30.73 -3.87
CA LEU A 327 7.34 30.76 -3.32
C LEU A 327 7.44 30.55 -1.81
N GLY A 328 6.65 31.30 -1.02
CA GLY A 328 6.55 31.13 0.43
C GLY A 328 7.82 31.50 1.20
N GLY A 329 8.17 30.69 2.19
CA GLY A 329 9.33 30.88 3.08
C GLY A 329 8.97 31.36 4.49
N GLU A 330 7.73 31.75 4.74
CA GLU A 330 7.28 32.15 6.07
C GLU A 330 7.16 30.94 7.02
N THR A 331 7.64 31.13 8.25
CA THR A 331 7.56 30.10 9.30
C THR A 331 7.16 30.73 10.63
N ASP A 332 6.42 29.99 11.44
CA ASP A 332 6.07 30.34 12.81
C ASP A 332 6.13 29.08 13.68
N ARG A 333 7.08 29.05 14.61
CA ARG A 333 7.33 27.89 15.46
C ARG A 333 6.25 27.67 16.51
N ASP A 334 5.63 28.74 16.99
CA ASP A 334 4.62 28.67 18.05
C ASP A 334 3.27 28.18 17.49
N ASP A 335 2.96 28.53 16.24
CA ASP A 335 1.81 28.00 15.48
C ASP A 335 2.14 26.70 14.72
N LEU A 336 3.39 26.20 14.79
CA LEU A 336 3.87 25.07 13.99
C LEU A 336 3.55 25.22 12.50
N TYR A 337 3.62 26.45 12.00
CA TYR A 337 3.25 26.84 10.65
C TYR A 337 4.49 26.97 9.76
N ILE A 338 4.48 26.29 8.62
CA ILE A 338 5.44 26.50 7.53
C ILE A 338 4.62 26.73 6.26
N ALA A 339 4.84 27.87 5.59
CA ALA A 339 4.17 28.16 4.32
C ALA A 339 4.55 27.11 3.25
N PRO A 340 3.65 26.80 2.30
CA PRO A 340 4.03 26.11 1.07
C PRO A 340 5.21 26.82 0.40
N THR A 341 6.38 26.18 0.42
CA THR A 341 7.66 26.81 0.07
C THR A 341 8.36 26.03 -1.05
N ALA A 342 8.54 26.68 -2.19
CA ALA A 342 9.31 26.15 -3.31
C ALA A 342 10.70 26.77 -3.35
N VAL A 343 11.73 25.95 -3.44
CA VAL A 343 13.13 26.38 -3.50
C VAL A 343 13.74 25.98 -4.84
N LEU A 344 14.13 26.96 -5.66
CA LEU A 344 14.89 26.72 -6.88
C LEU A 344 16.35 26.42 -6.53
N VAL A 345 16.84 25.24 -6.88
CA VAL A 345 18.20 24.77 -6.62
C VAL A 345 18.93 24.47 -7.93
N GLU A 346 20.25 24.68 -7.96
CA GLU A 346 21.09 24.42 -9.15
C GLU A 346 21.89 23.10 -9.04
N SER A 347 21.84 22.41 -7.91
CA SER A 347 22.62 21.21 -7.63
C SER A 347 21.80 20.15 -6.91
N GLU A 348 21.98 18.89 -7.30
CA GLU A 348 21.39 17.73 -6.64
C GLU A 348 21.92 17.53 -5.21
N ASP A 349 23.08 18.09 -4.85
CA ASP A 349 23.67 18.03 -3.50
C ASP A 349 23.03 19.03 -2.52
N ASP A 350 22.00 19.77 -2.93
CA ASP A 350 21.28 20.64 -2.00
C ASP A 350 20.47 19.82 -1.00
N VAL A 351 20.42 20.28 0.25
CA VAL A 351 19.67 19.61 1.33
C VAL A 351 18.20 19.41 0.98
N MET A 352 17.62 20.30 0.17
CA MET A 352 16.24 20.22 -0.28
C MET A 352 15.98 19.04 -1.24
N VAL A 353 17.03 18.47 -1.85
CA VAL A 353 16.98 17.29 -2.72
C VAL A 353 17.40 16.03 -1.94
N GLN A 354 18.43 16.14 -1.10
CA GLN A 354 19.06 14.98 -0.44
C GLN A 354 18.31 14.46 0.78
N GLU A 355 17.49 15.29 1.45
CA GLU A 355 16.70 14.90 2.61
C GLU A 355 15.21 14.75 2.30
N GLU A 356 14.53 13.87 3.04
CA GLU A 356 13.07 13.75 2.93
C GLU A 356 12.39 14.96 3.58
N SER A 357 11.71 15.80 2.78
CA SER A 357 11.03 17.00 3.28
C SER A 357 9.93 16.67 4.30
N PHE A 358 9.05 15.72 3.98
CA PHE A 358 7.88 15.32 4.78
C PHE A 358 7.12 16.51 5.37
N GLY A 359 6.88 17.52 4.53
CA GLY A 359 6.23 18.77 4.88
C GLY A 359 6.04 19.67 3.65
N PRO A 360 5.66 20.94 3.82
CA PRO A 360 5.17 21.78 2.73
C PRO A 360 6.33 22.47 1.98
N ILE A 361 7.52 21.87 1.99
CA ILE A 361 8.75 22.42 1.39
C ILE A 361 9.28 21.47 0.31
N TRP A 362 9.68 21.97 -0.86
CA TRP A 362 10.24 21.15 -1.95
C TRP A 362 11.26 21.92 -2.79
N ALA A 363 12.10 21.16 -3.49
CA ALA A 363 13.03 21.71 -4.49
C ALA A 363 12.42 21.76 -5.90
N ILE A 364 12.83 22.73 -6.69
CA ILE A 364 12.72 22.74 -8.15
C ILE A 364 14.15 22.64 -8.68
N LEU A 365 14.48 21.55 -9.37
CA LEU A 365 15.81 21.25 -9.89
C LEU A 365 15.76 21.22 -11.43
N PRO A 366 16.34 22.22 -12.11
CA PRO A 366 16.41 22.25 -13.56
C PRO A 366 17.27 21.13 -14.14
N TYR A 367 16.87 20.55 -15.26
CA TYR A 367 17.69 19.63 -16.05
C TYR A 367 17.71 20.01 -17.54
N ASP A 368 18.71 19.52 -18.27
CA ASP A 368 18.86 19.75 -19.72
C ASP A 368 18.51 18.52 -20.57
N ASN A 369 18.61 17.32 -20.00
CA ASN A 369 18.24 16.06 -20.66
C ASN A 369 17.47 15.13 -19.71
N ILE A 370 16.42 14.47 -20.21
CA ILE A 370 15.58 13.56 -19.41
C ILE A 370 16.35 12.33 -18.89
N ASP A 371 17.35 11.80 -19.63
CA ASP A 371 18.16 10.68 -19.12
C ASP A 371 19.04 11.12 -17.95
N ALA A 372 19.53 12.37 -17.97
CA ALA A 372 20.28 12.93 -16.86
C ALA A 372 19.37 13.11 -15.64
N ALA A 373 18.13 13.58 -15.84
CA ALA A 373 17.13 13.68 -14.77
C ALA A 373 16.78 12.32 -14.15
N ILE A 374 16.66 11.27 -14.96
CA ILE A 374 16.46 9.89 -14.49
C ILE A 374 17.67 9.43 -13.67
N ALA A 375 18.89 9.72 -14.12
CA ALA A 375 20.10 9.39 -13.37
C ALA A 375 20.16 10.11 -12.02
N VAL A 376 19.81 11.40 -11.97
CA VAL A 376 19.69 12.19 -10.73
C VAL A 376 18.69 11.55 -9.77
N ALA A 377 17.50 11.18 -10.26
CA ALA A 377 16.49 10.54 -9.45
C ALA A 377 16.99 9.23 -8.82
N ASN A 378 17.56 8.35 -9.64
CA ASN A 378 18.11 7.07 -9.20
C ASN A 378 19.29 7.21 -8.22
N ALA A 379 20.11 8.27 -8.36
CA ALA A 379 21.20 8.57 -7.44
C ALA A 379 20.69 9.16 -6.11
N THR A 380 19.64 9.97 -6.15
CA THR A 380 19.03 10.60 -4.97
C THR A 380 18.31 9.57 -4.12
N ASP A 381 17.49 8.72 -4.73
CA ASP A 381 16.81 7.59 -4.10
C ASP A 381 16.57 6.53 -5.16
N SER A 382 17.16 5.34 -4.98
CA SER A 382 17.05 4.26 -5.97
C SER A 382 15.69 3.57 -5.96
N THR A 383 14.88 3.78 -4.92
CA THR A 383 13.58 3.13 -4.75
C THR A 383 12.58 4.02 -3.99
N PRO A 384 12.27 5.25 -4.48
CA PRO A 384 11.31 6.13 -3.84
C PRO A 384 9.93 5.47 -3.74
N LEU A 385 9.11 5.92 -2.79
CA LEU A 385 7.77 5.37 -2.63
C LEU A 385 6.87 5.74 -3.80
N ALA A 386 7.00 6.98 -4.29
CA ALA A 386 6.19 7.52 -5.37
C ALA A 386 7.04 8.17 -6.47
N LEU A 387 6.50 8.12 -7.68
CA LEU A 387 7.02 8.77 -8.87
C LEU A 387 5.89 9.55 -9.56
N MET A 388 6.16 10.78 -9.97
CA MET A 388 5.23 11.58 -10.77
C MET A 388 5.89 11.99 -12.07
N ALA A 389 5.15 11.99 -13.17
CA ALA A 389 5.63 12.50 -14.45
C ALA A 389 4.55 13.25 -15.22
N PHE A 390 4.92 14.40 -15.79
CA PHE A 390 4.10 15.25 -16.62
C PHE A 390 4.81 15.43 -17.96
N GLY A 391 4.17 15.01 -19.05
CA GLY A 391 4.78 14.98 -20.37
C GLY A 391 3.97 14.17 -21.37
N SER A 392 4.56 13.92 -22.53
CA SER A 392 4.00 13.03 -23.55
C SER A 392 4.00 11.57 -23.09
N GLN A 393 3.22 10.72 -23.76
CA GLN A 393 3.18 9.29 -23.46
C GLN A 393 4.57 8.63 -23.53
N ALA A 394 5.38 8.98 -24.54
CA ALA A 394 6.70 8.39 -24.72
C ALA A 394 7.69 8.82 -23.62
N GLU A 395 7.64 10.08 -23.18
CA GLU A 395 8.49 10.57 -22.09
C GLU A 395 8.08 9.95 -20.75
N ASN A 396 6.78 9.87 -20.48
CA ASN A 396 6.26 9.25 -19.27
C ASN A 396 6.66 7.77 -19.19
N GLU A 397 6.56 7.02 -20.29
CA GLU A 397 7.01 5.61 -20.35
C GLU A 397 8.52 5.49 -20.14
N LYS A 398 9.30 6.43 -20.69
CA LYS A 398 10.75 6.50 -20.46
C LYS A 398 11.10 6.71 -18.98
N VAL A 399 10.37 7.59 -18.29
CA VAL A 399 10.55 7.81 -16.85
C VAL A 399 10.14 6.57 -16.05
N LEU A 400 8.99 5.96 -16.37
CA LEU A 400 8.49 4.75 -15.69
C LEU A 400 9.45 3.56 -15.84
N SER A 401 10.02 3.38 -17.02
CA SER A 401 11.00 2.31 -17.28
C SER A 401 12.39 2.60 -16.71
N GLY A 402 12.71 3.87 -16.46
CA GLY A 402 14.01 4.32 -15.96
C GLY A 402 14.11 4.44 -14.44
N VAL A 403 13.00 4.54 -13.72
CA VAL A 403 12.97 4.75 -12.26
C VAL A 403 12.12 3.67 -11.58
N THR A 404 12.73 2.90 -10.68
CA THR A 404 12.00 1.95 -9.83
C THR A 404 11.32 2.70 -8.68
N SER A 405 10.03 2.49 -8.46
CA SER A 405 9.26 3.13 -7.39
C SER A 405 8.18 2.21 -6.84
N GLY A 406 7.65 2.51 -5.64
CA GLY A 406 6.51 1.78 -5.06
C GLY A 406 5.22 1.94 -5.88
N GLY A 407 4.97 3.16 -6.35
CA GLY A 407 3.89 3.48 -7.27
C GLY A 407 4.17 4.74 -8.08
N ALA A 408 3.41 4.93 -9.16
CA ALA A 408 3.60 6.07 -10.04
C ALA A 408 2.28 6.70 -10.49
N THR A 409 2.32 7.98 -10.80
CA THR A 409 1.18 8.71 -11.38
C THR A 409 1.64 9.60 -12.51
N LEU A 410 0.90 9.51 -13.62
CA LEU A 410 1.14 10.32 -14.80
C LEU A 410 0.13 11.46 -14.85
N ASN A 411 0.61 12.66 -15.14
CA ASN A 411 -0.16 13.90 -15.23
C ASN A 411 -0.90 14.29 -13.94
N ASP A 412 -0.56 13.77 -12.78
CA ASP A 412 -1.12 14.19 -11.49
C ASP A 412 -0.07 14.12 -10.38
N ALA A 413 -0.42 14.51 -9.15
CA ALA A 413 0.40 14.25 -7.98
C ALA A 413 0.35 12.76 -7.63
N PHE A 414 0.02 12.35 -6.41
CA PHE A 414 0.08 10.94 -5.98
C PHE A 414 -1.26 10.19 -6.09
N MET A 415 -2.03 10.40 -7.16
CA MET A 415 -3.39 9.84 -7.27
C MET A 415 -3.45 8.30 -7.33
N HIS A 416 -2.37 7.62 -7.73
CA HIS A 416 -2.28 6.16 -7.61
C HIS A 416 -2.50 5.68 -6.17
N ALA A 417 -2.01 6.44 -5.19
CA ALA A 417 -2.17 6.13 -3.77
C ALA A 417 -3.62 6.30 -3.30
N ALA A 418 -4.38 7.21 -3.94
CA ALA A 418 -5.79 7.49 -3.64
C ALA A 418 -6.74 6.35 -4.03
N VAL A 419 -6.32 5.44 -4.91
CA VAL A 419 -7.13 4.30 -5.33
C VAL A 419 -7.08 3.20 -4.27
N HIS A 420 -8.03 3.23 -3.34
CA HIS A 420 -8.06 2.36 -2.18
C HIS A 420 -8.11 0.83 -2.44
N THR A 421 -8.36 0.43 -3.69
CA THR A 421 -8.40 -0.99 -4.11
C THR A 421 -7.09 -1.48 -4.73
N PHE A 422 -6.15 -0.58 -5.06
CA PHE A 422 -4.84 -0.94 -5.60
C PHE A 422 -3.92 -1.43 -4.49
N PRO A 423 -3.06 -2.43 -4.73
CA PRO A 423 -1.96 -2.73 -3.83
C PRO A 423 -1.11 -1.48 -3.66
N PHE A 424 -0.92 -1.06 -2.41
CA PHE A 424 -0.05 0.05 -2.04
C PHE A 424 1.09 -0.49 -1.20
N GLY A 425 2.32 -0.16 -1.58
CA GLY A 425 3.53 -0.57 -0.87
C GLY A 425 4.79 -0.03 -1.51
N GLY A 426 5.86 0.01 -0.72
CA GLY A 426 7.19 0.38 -1.20
C GLY A 426 7.98 -0.79 -1.78
N VAL A 427 9.16 -0.48 -2.30
CA VAL A 427 10.16 -1.44 -2.75
C VAL A 427 11.52 -0.99 -2.23
N GLY A 428 12.40 -1.92 -1.86
CA GLY A 428 13.74 -1.58 -1.37
C GLY A 428 13.71 -0.69 -0.12
N TYR A 429 14.23 0.54 -0.23
CA TYR A 429 14.37 1.46 0.89
C TYR A 429 13.05 2.11 1.32
N SER A 430 12.08 2.25 0.39
CA SER A 430 10.75 2.78 0.69
C SER A 430 9.80 1.75 1.30
N GLY A 431 10.19 0.47 1.38
CA GLY A 431 9.39 -0.54 2.03
C GLY A 431 9.48 -1.93 1.43
N ASN A 432 8.66 -2.82 1.99
CA ASN A 432 8.42 -4.14 1.43
C ASN A 432 7.03 -4.66 1.79
N GLY A 433 6.48 -5.49 0.90
CA GLY A 433 5.09 -5.91 0.98
C GLY A 433 4.15 -4.84 0.44
N SER A 434 2.86 -5.13 0.49
CA SER A 434 1.82 -4.19 0.11
C SER A 434 0.51 -4.55 0.82
N TYR A 435 -0.36 -3.57 0.95
CA TYR A 435 -1.69 -3.71 1.52
C TYR A 435 -2.69 -2.86 0.72
N ARG A 436 -3.88 -2.58 1.28
CA ARG A 436 -5.09 -1.98 0.67
C ARG A 436 -5.94 -2.96 -0.13
N GLY A 437 -7.25 -2.69 -0.18
CA GLY A 437 -8.23 -3.54 -0.85
C GLY A 437 -8.01 -5.05 -0.61
N ARG A 438 -7.83 -5.80 -1.70
CA ARG A 438 -7.54 -7.24 -1.64
C ARG A 438 -6.11 -7.53 -1.15
N ALA A 439 -5.15 -6.69 -1.47
CA ALA A 439 -3.76 -6.86 -1.03
C ALA A 439 -3.65 -6.81 0.51
N SER A 440 -4.49 -6.04 1.21
CA SER A 440 -4.63 -6.09 2.67
C SER A 440 -4.99 -7.51 3.17
N PHE A 441 -5.98 -8.17 2.55
CA PHE A 441 -6.33 -9.55 2.91
C PHE A 441 -5.16 -10.52 2.63
N ASP A 442 -4.53 -10.39 1.46
CA ASP A 442 -3.43 -11.27 1.06
C ASP A 442 -2.19 -11.06 1.95
N CYS A 443 -1.91 -9.83 2.39
CA CYS A 443 -0.79 -9.47 3.27
C CYS A 443 -0.81 -10.24 4.59
N PHE A 444 -2.01 -10.52 5.12
CA PHE A 444 -2.21 -11.24 6.38
C PHE A 444 -2.62 -12.72 6.19
N THR A 445 -2.47 -13.25 4.97
CA THR A 445 -2.89 -14.61 4.61
C THR A 445 -1.69 -15.45 4.17
N HIS A 446 -1.56 -16.65 4.74
CA HIS A 446 -0.72 -17.70 4.19
C HIS A 446 -1.45 -18.47 3.08
N ARG A 447 -0.77 -18.67 1.96
CA ARG A 447 -1.24 -19.46 0.81
C ARG A 447 -0.73 -20.89 0.93
N ARG A 448 -1.53 -21.76 1.55
CA ARG A 448 -1.21 -23.18 1.75
C ARG A 448 -1.55 -23.98 0.50
N THR A 449 -0.53 -24.45 -0.21
CA THR A 449 -0.72 -25.42 -1.31
C THR A 449 -1.11 -26.79 -0.74
N ILE A 450 -2.16 -27.38 -1.31
CA ILE A 450 -2.68 -28.69 -0.93
C ILE A 450 -2.73 -29.55 -2.19
N ALA A 451 -2.11 -30.72 -2.11
CA ALA A 451 -2.29 -31.82 -3.03
C ALA A 451 -2.87 -33.01 -2.26
N GLU A 452 -3.83 -33.69 -2.86
CA GLU A 452 -4.47 -34.90 -2.36
C GLU A 452 -4.21 -36.01 -3.36
N THR A 453 -3.32 -36.94 -3.02
CA THR A 453 -2.97 -38.08 -3.86
C THR A 453 -3.99 -39.19 -3.68
N PRO A 454 -4.87 -39.46 -4.65
CA PRO A 454 -5.78 -40.59 -4.56
C PRO A 454 -4.98 -41.90 -4.61
N GLY A 455 -5.38 -42.93 -3.86
CA GLY A 455 -4.64 -44.20 -3.83
C GLY A 455 -4.49 -44.89 -5.20
N TRP A 456 -5.38 -44.63 -6.15
CA TRP A 456 -5.25 -45.13 -7.52
C TRP A 456 -4.14 -44.44 -8.32
N ALA A 457 -3.77 -43.20 -7.97
CA ALA A 457 -2.74 -42.44 -8.66
C ALA A 457 -1.33 -42.98 -8.40
N ASP A 458 -1.14 -43.80 -7.35
CA ASP A 458 0.13 -44.46 -7.05
C ASP A 458 0.61 -45.36 -8.18
N LYS A 459 -0.30 -45.92 -8.99
CA LYS A 459 0.07 -46.68 -10.20
C LYS A 459 0.71 -45.79 -11.26
N ILE A 460 0.25 -44.54 -11.38
CA ILE A 460 0.80 -43.54 -12.31
C ILE A 460 2.15 -43.05 -11.79
N PHE A 461 2.29 -42.87 -10.48
CA PHE A 461 3.54 -42.44 -9.84
C PHE A 461 4.46 -43.60 -9.45
N ARG A 462 4.26 -44.81 -10.00
CA ARG A 462 5.04 -46.00 -9.65
C ARG A 462 6.55 -45.81 -9.83
N VAL A 463 6.97 -44.96 -10.78
CA VAL A 463 8.38 -44.58 -11.02
C VAL A 463 9.12 -44.08 -9.77
N ARG A 464 8.42 -43.55 -8.76
CA ARG A 464 9.03 -43.05 -7.51
C ARG A 464 9.37 -44.16 -6.50
N TYR A 465 8.86 -45.37 -6.69
CA TYR A 465 8.98 -46.47 -5.74
C TYR A 465 10.11 -47.43 -6.12
N MET A 466 10.80 -47.94 -5.10
CA MET A 466 11.83 -48.96 -5.25
C MET A 466 11.22 -50.39 -5.26
N PRO A 467 11.82 -51.37 -5.95
CA PRO A 467 12.97 -51.24 -6.83
C PRO A 467 12.61 -50.50 -8.12
N TYR A 468 13.51 -49.62 -8.55
CA TYR A 468 13.33 -48.82 -9.76
C TYR A 468 13.39 -49.70 -11.01
N LEU A 469 12.46 -49.49 -11.95
CA LEU A 469 12.48 -50.14 -13.26
C LEU A 469 12.69 -49.11 -14.36
N GLU A 470 13.59 -49.41 -15.29
CA GLU A 470 13.90 -48.56 -16.45
C GLU A 470 12.66 -48.26 -17.32
N SER A 471 11.73 -49.23 -17.41
CA SER A 471 10.47 -49.06 -18.14
C SER A 471 9.58 -47.97 -17.53
N GLU A 472 9.54 -47.87 -16.20
CA GLU A 472 8.76 -46.88 -15.46
C GLU A 472 9.38 -45.49 -15.62
N LEU A 473 10.72 -45.41 -15.64
CA LEU A 473 11.45 -44.17 -15.92
C LEU A 473 11.15 -43.65 -17.32
N ARG A 474 11.21 -44.51 -18.34
CA ARG A 474 10.89 -44.12 -19.73
C ARG A 474 9.45 -43.64 -19.89
N MET A 475 8.49 -44.32 -19.25
CA MET A 475 7.09 -43.90 -19.26
C MET A 475 6.92 -42.52 -18.60
N SER A 476 7.56 -42.30 -17.45
CA SER A 476 7.52 -41.00 -16.77
C SER A 476 8.16 -39.89 -17.60
N GLN A 477 9.30 -40.16 -18.24
CA GLN A 477 9.97 -39.19 -19.11
C GLN A 477 9.09 -38.84 -20.31
N TRP A 478 8.44 -39.83 -20.93
CA TRP A 478 7.51 -39.58 -22.03
C TRP A 478 6.30 -38.73 -21.62
N LEU A 479 5.71 -38.98 -20.44
CA LEU A 479 4.61 -38.19 -19.89
C LEU A 479 5.02 -36.77 -19.47
N GLY A 480 6.29 -36.57 -19.12
CA GLY A 480 6.86 -35.31 -18.66
C GLY A 480 7.65 -34.54 -19.71
N ASP A 481 7.78 -35.04 -20.95
CA ASP A 481 8.63 -34.47 -21.99
C ASP A 481 8.04 -33.14 -22.48
N VAL A 482 8.56 -32.03 -21.94
CA VAL A 482 8.34 -30.69 -22.47
C VAL A 482 9.48 -30.38 -23.42
N LYS A 483 9.19 -30.44 -24.73
CA LYS A 483 10.19 -30.11 -25.74
C LYS A 483 10.43 -28.61 -25.76
N PRO A 484 11.70 -28.16 -25.72
CA PRO A 484 11.99 -26.75 -25.87
C PRO A 484 11.50 -26.27 -27.23
N ASP A 485 10.88 -25.10 -27.26
CA ASP A 485 10.56 -24.37 -28.49
C ASP A 485 11.71 -23.46 -28.91
N PHE A 486 12.92 -23.70 -28.42
CA PHE A 486 14.14 -22.95 -28.71
C PHE A 486 15.32 -23.88 -29.00
N ASP A 487 16.29 -23.37 -29.78
CA ASP A 487 17.52 -24.08 -30.11
C ASP A 487 18.57 -23.98 -29.00
N ARG A 488 19.75 -24.59 -29.21
CA ARG A 488 20.85 -24.58 -28.23
C ARG A 488 21.46 -23.20 -28.02
N ASP A 489 21.19 -22.25 -28.92
CA ASP A 489 21.60 -20.86 -28.81
C ASP A 489 20.49 -20.00 -28.15
N GLY A 490 19.41 -20.63 -27.69
CA GLY A 490 18.29 -19.97 -27.02
C GLY A 490 17.34 -19.22 -27.96
N ARG A 491 17.45 -19.42 -29.27
CA ARG A 491 16.57 -18.77 -30.26
C ARG A 491 15.30 -19.57 -30.42
N GLN A 492 14.15 -18.91 -30.36
CA GLN A 492 12.86 -19.58 -30.54
C GLN A 492 12.77 -20.21 -31.94
N ILE A 493 12.53 -21.51 -32.00
CA ILE A 493 12.32 -22.29 -33.22
C ILE A 493 10.86 -22.12 -33.63
N ILE A 494 10.59 -21.17 -34.52
CA ILE A 494 9.27 -20.99 -35.13
C ILE A 494 9.10 -22.04 -36.24
N GLY A 495 8.83 -23.28 -35.86
CA GLY A 495 8.55 -24.38 -36.79
C GLY A 495 7.07 -24.52 -37.14
N LEU A 496 6.76 -25.25 -38.21
CA LEU A 496 5.39 -25.56 -38.65
C LEU A 496 4.52 -26.15 -37.52
N LYS A 497 5.12 -26.90 -36.59
CA LYS A 497 4.44 -27.46 -35.40
C LYS A 497 4.04 -26.41 -34.37
N SER A 498 4.82 -25.34 -34.21
CA SER A 498 4.46 -24.19 -33.36
C SER A 498 3.28 -23.43 -33.98
N LEU A 499 3.29 -23.24 -35.31
CA LEU A 499 2.18 -22.62 -36.05
C LEU A 499 0.88 -23.44 -35.94
N VAL A 500 0.96 -24.76 -36.18
CA VAL A 500 -0.18 -25.69 -36.03
C VAL A 500 -0.64 -25.79 -34.57
N GLY A 501 0.29 -25.79 -33.61
CA GLY A 501 -0.02 -25.78 -32.18
C GLY A 501 -0.77 -24.51 -31.75
N SER A 502 -0.37 -23.34 -32.26
CA SER A 502 -1.06 -22.06 -32.03
C SER A 502 -2.46 -22.04 -32.66
N ILE A 503 -2.62 -22.61 -33.86
CA ILE A 503 -3.93 -22.77 -34.52
C ILE A 503 -4.83 -23.72 -33.71
N LEU A 504 -4.31 -24.87 -33.27
CA LEU A 504 -5.04 -25.84 -32.43
C LEU A 504 -5.32 -25.31 -31.03
N ARG A 505 -4.55 -24.36 -30.51
CA ARG A 505 -4.82 -23.72 -29.23
C ARG A 505 -5.87 -22.61 -29.33
N VAL A 506 -6.20 -22.13 -30.54
CA VAL A 506 -7.14 -21.03 -30.77
C VAL A 506 -6.78 -19.82 -29.88
N GLY A 507 -5.48 -19.53 -29.73
CA GLY A 507 -4.97 -18.47 -28.85
C GLY A 507 -5.15 -18.69 -27.34
N SER A 508 -5.34 -19.93 -26.88
CA SER A 508 -5.40 -20.28 -25.45
C SER A 508 -4.03 -20.73 -24.93
N ASP A 509 -3.62 -20.17 -23.80
CA ASP A 509 -2.35 -20.54 -23.13
C ASP A 509 -2.45 -21.84 -22.32
N SER A 510 -3.68 -22.36 -22.13
CA SER A 510 -3.93 -23.65 -21.46
C SER A 510 -4.65 -24.64 -22.36
N GLY A 511 -4.41 -25.94 -22.16
CA GLY A 511 -5.10 -27.02 -22.89
C GLY A 511 -6.61 -27.06 -22.63
N THR A 512 -7.04 -26.70 -21.41
CA THR A 512 -8.46 -26.57 -21.05
C THR A 512 -9.12 -25.39 -21.75
N GLY A 513 -8.46 -24.24 -21.87
CA GLY A 513 -8.98 -23.10 -22.61
C GLY A 513 -9.06 -23.35 -24.13
N ALA A 514 -8.15 -24.15 -24.69
CA ALA A 514 -8.19 -24.55 -26.10
C ALA A 514 -9.42 -25.42 -26.39
N LEU A 515 -9.68 -26.44 -25.54
CA LEU A 515 -10.87 -27.30 -25.64
C LEU A 515 -12.17 -26.50 -25.53
N PHE A 516 -12.25 -25.54 -24.61
CA PHE A 516 -13.42 -24.68 -24.45
C PHE A 516 -13.69 -23.81 -25.70
N ARG A 517 -12.64 -23.24 -26.30
CA ARG A 517 -12.76 -22.43 -27.52
C ARG A 517 -13.17 -23.26 -28.73
N TRP A 518 -12.63 -24.48 -28.86
CA TRP A 518 -13.10 -25.42 -29.88
C TRP A 518 -14.57 -25.83 -29.69
N ALA A 519 -15.04 -25.99 -28.45
CA ALA A 519 -16.45 -26.26 -28.18
C ALA A 519 -17.36 -25.09 -28.59
N ILE A 520 -16.93 -23.83 -28.38
CA ILE A 520 -17.66 -22.63 -28.84
C ILE A 520 -17.71 -22.57 -30.37
N ILE A 521 -16.57 -22.79 -31.05
CA ILE A 521 -16.50 -22.81 -32.52
C ILE A 521 -17.40 -23.91 -33.08
N GLY A 522 -17.37 -25.11 -32.49
CA GLY A 522 -18.24 -26.23 -32.87
C GLY A 522 -19.72 -25.94 -32.68
N ALA A 523 -20.12 -25.36 -31.54
CA ALA A 523 -21.50 -24.98 -31.27
C ALA A 523 -22.01 -23.89 -32.22
N GLY A 524 -21.18 -22.89 -32.53
CA GLY A 524 -21.49 -21.85 -33.52
C GLY A 524 -21.64 -22.42 -34.93
N GLY A 525 -20.80 -23.39 -35.31
CA GLY A 525 -20.91 -24.10 -36.58
C GLY A 525 -22.20 -24.93 -36.69
N CYS A 526 -22.60 -25.63 -35.62
CA CYS A 526 -23.86 -26.37 -35.59
C CYS A 526 -25.10 -25.47 -35.69
N LEU A 527 -25.06 -24.27 -35.10
CA LEU A 527 -26.15 -23.29 -35.21
C LEU A 527 -26.26 -22.66 -36.61
N LEU A 528 -25.14 -22.53 -37.33
CA LEU A 528 -25.11 -21.94 -38.67
C LEU A 528 -25.41 -22.96 -39.79
N TYR A 529 -25.17 -24.25 -39.57
CA TYR A 529 -25.26 -25.29 -40.62
C TYR A 529 -26.19 -26.48 -40.29
N GLY A 530 -26.90 -26.46 -39.16
CA GLY A 530 -27.82 -27.53 -38.77
C GLY A 530 -29.10 -27.58 -39.61
N ARG A 531 -29.12 -28.40 -40.67
CA ARG A 531 -30.36 -28.99 -41.22
C ARG A 531 -30.78 -30.23 -40.40
N PRO A 532 -32.09 -30.45 -40.18
CA PRO A 532 -32.58 -31.58 -39.40
C PRO A 532 -32.48 -32.88 -40.20
N TRP A 533 -31.98 -33.94 -39.58
CA TRP A 533 -32.04 -35.29 -40.14
C TRP A 533 -33.36 -35.95 -39.70
N VAL A 534 -34.17 -36.34 -40.69
CA VAL A 534 -35.29 -37.30 -40.59
C VAL A 534 -34.73 -38.71 -40.48
#